data_AF-A0A0P7CCV4-F1
#
_entry.id   AF-A0A0P7CCV4-F1
#
_cell.length_a   1.000
_cell.length_b   1.000
_cell.length_c   1.000
_cell.angle_alpha   90.00
_cell.angle_beta   90.00
_cell.angle_gamma   90.00
#
_symmetry.space_group_name_H-M   'P 1'
#
loop_
_entity.id
_entity.type
_entity.pdbx_description
1 polymer ?
#
loop_
_entity_poly.entity_id
_entity_poly.type
_entity_poly.pdbx_seq_one_letter_code
_entity_poly.pdbx_strand_id
1 'polypeptide(L)' 'MEKYQRCGLASAGLAALRADHPGLSWHTLGGHARSSQPFWAAVATAVPGGYQQRGVCPHVTTG' A
#
# COMPACT_ATOMS: atom_id res chain seq x y z
N MET A 1 -9.67 15.80 -6.01
CA MET A 1 -8.48 15.09 -6.54
C MET A 1 -8.91 13.91 -7.42
N GLU A 2 -9.61 14.18 -8.53
CA GLU A 2 -10.07 13.12 -9.44
C GLU A 2 -9.16 12.98 -10.67
N LYS A 3 -8.55 14.09 -11.11
CA LYS A 3 -7.72 14.17 -12.32
C LYS A 3 -6.48 13.26 -12.36
N TYR A 4 -6.12 12.63 -11.25
CA TYR A 4 -4.98 11.69 -11.17
C TYR A 4 -5.41 10.27 -10.82
N GLN A 5 -6.70 10.01 -10.67
CA GLN A 5 -7.19 8.66 -10.44
C GLN A 5 -6.94 7.83 -11.69
N ARG A 6 -6.55 6.57 -11.49
CA ARG A 6 -6.30 5.59 -12.56
C ARG A 6 -5.15 5.95 -13.53
N CYS A 7 -4.38 7.00 -13.27
CA CYS A 7 -3.18 7.37 -14.03
C CYS A 7 -1.90 6.67 -13.55
N GLY A 8 -2.01 5.67 -12.67
CA GLY A 8 -0.84 4.97 -12.11
C GLY A 8 -0.04 5.77 -11.08
N LEU A 9 -0.49 6.97 -10.68
CA LEU A 9 0.22 7.84 -9.74
C LEU A 9 0.59 7.13 -8.43
N ALA A 10 -0.32 6.32 -7.88
CA ALA A 10 -0.08 5.55 -6.66
C ALA A 10 1.02 4.49 -6.86
N SER A 11 1.03 3.80 -7.99
CA SER A 11 2.08 2.82 -8.34
C SER A 11 3.44 3.50 -8.52
N ALA A 12 3.47 4.63 -9.21
CA ALA A 12 4.70 5.41 -9.40
C ALA A 12 5.26 5.93 -8.08
N GLY A 13 4.41 6.48 -7.20
CA GLY A 13 4.82 6.94 -5.88
C GLY A 13 5.33 5.80 -4.99
N LEU A 14 4.65 4.65 -4.99
CA LEU A 14 5.11 3.49 -4.23
C LEU A 14 6.45 2.94 -4.75
N ALA A 15 6.65 2.92 -6.08
CA ALA A 15 7.92 2.51 -6.68
C ALA A 15 9.08 3.44 -6.29
N ALA A 16 8.87 4.76 -6.36
CA ALA A 16 9.87 5.74 -5.95
C ALA A 16 10.25 5.58 -4.47
N LEU A 17 9.26 5.48 -3.58
CA LEU A 17 9.49 5.30 -2.15
C LEU A 17 10.31 4.04 -1.82
N ARG A 18 10.12 2.96 -2.57
CA ARG A 18 10.90 1.73 -2.38
C ARG A 18 12.31 1.81 -2.95
N ALA A 19 12.49 2.52 -4.06
CA ALA A 19 13.81 2.78 -4.62
C ALA A 19 14.67 3.62 -3.67
N ASP A 20 14.07 4.66 -3.06
CA ASP A 20 14.76 5.56 -2.13
C ASP A 20 15.01 4.90 -0.75
N HIS A 21 14.21 3.91 -0.38
CA HIS A 21 14.26 3.29 0.95
C HIS A 21 14.12 1.75 0.90
N PRO A 22 15.11 1.03 0.33
CA PRO A 22 15.01 -0.42 0.11
C PRO A 22 14.98 -1.25 1.41
N GLY A 23 15.49 -0.72 2.52
CA GLY A 23 15.51 -1.41 3.83
C GLY A 23 14.27 -1.20 4.70
N LEU A 24 13.34 -0.34 4.28
CA LEU A 24 12.14 -0.05 5.08
C LEU A 24 11.03 -1.05 4.78
N SER A 25 10.50 -1.65 5.85
CA SER A 25 9.30 -2.48 5.77
C SER A 25 8.06 -1.58 5.69
N TRP A 26 7.61 -1.28 4.48
CA TRP A 26 6.43 -0.46 4.25
C TRP A 26 5.15 -1.24 4.54
N HIS A 27 4.38 -0.77 5.51
CA HIS A 27 3.04 -1.29 5.77
C HIS A 27 2.04 -0.37 5.09
N THR A 28 1.50 -0.82 3.97
CA THR A 28 0.35 -0.16 3.37
C THR A 28 -0.82 -0.35 4.34
N LEU A 29 -1.45 0.75 4.74
CA LEU A 29 -2.55 0.81 5.73
C LEU A 29 -3.78 -0.05 5.37
N GLY A 30 -3.72 -0.92 4.36
CA GLY A 30 -4.78 -1.85 3.97
C GLY A 30 -5.22 -2.82 5.08
N GLY A 31 -4.42 -3.01 6.15
CA GLY A 31 -4.90 -3.65 7.38
C GLY A 31 -6.01 -2.86 8.07
N HIS A 32 -5.90 -1.52 8.11
CA HIS A 32 -6.89 -0.61 8.71
C HIS A 32 -8.07 -0.30 7.77
N ALA A 33 -7.85 -0.36 6.46
CA ALA A 33 -8.87 -0.14 5.44
C ALA A 33 -9.05 -1.40 4.57
N ARG A 34 -9.72 -2.42 5.11
CA ARG A 34 -9.95 -3.71 4.42
C ARG A 34 -10.61 -3.54 3.04
N SER A 35 -11.51 -2.57 2.90
CA SER A 35 -12.15 -2.25 1.61
C SER A 35 -11.17 -1.75 0.54
N SER A 36 -10.00 -1.23 0.94
CA SER A 36 -8.94 -0.77 0.05
C SER A 36 -7.97 -1.88 -0.36
N GLN A 37 -8.17 -3.13 0.07
CA GLN A 37 -7.31 -4.25 -0.31
C GLN A 37 -7.16 -4.41 -1.83
N PRO A 38 -8.22 -4.35 -2.66
CA PRO A 38 -8.08 -4.47 -4.11
C PRO A 38 -7.24 -3.34 -4.73
N PHE A 39 -7.35 -2.13 -4.18
CA PHE A 39 -6.56 -0.99 -4.60
C PHE A 39 -5.07 -1.21 -4.32
N TRP A 40 -4.71 -1.60 -3.09
CA TRP A 40 -3.31 -1.81 -2.72
C TRP A 40 -2.68 -3.01 -3.44
N ALA A 41 -3.46 -4.06 -3.69
CA ALA A 41 -3.04 -5.18 -4.53
C ALA A 41 -2.68 -4.70 -5.95
N ALA A 42 -3.56 -3.92 -6.58
CA ALA A 42 -3.32 -3.39 -7.93
C ALA A 42 -2.11 -2.44 -7.98
N VAL A 43 -1.95 -1.57 -6.98
CA VAL A 43 -0.85 -0.60 -6.92
C VAL A 43 0.50 -1.28 -6.81
N ALA A 44 0.59 -2.42 -6.12
CA ALA A 44 1.84 -3.08 -5.80
C ALA A 44 2.26 -4.20 -6.78
N THR A 45 1.43 -4.57 -7.76
CA THR A 45 1.69 -5.67 -8.71
C THR A 45 3.06 -5.61 -9.40
N ALA A 46 3.58 -4.41 -9.67
CA ALA A 46 4.87 -4.20 -10.35
C ALA A 46 5.93 -3.53 -9.46
N VAL A 47 5.72 -3.48 -8.14
CA VAL A 47 6.63 -2.82 -7.20
C VAL A 47 7.41 -3.88 -6.41
N PRO A 48 8.76 -3.91 -6.45
CA PRO A 48 9.57 -4.86 -5.69
C PRO A 48 9.18 -4.90 -4.20
N GLY A 49 8.91 -6.08 -3.65
CA GLY A 49 8.36 -6.26 -2.29
C GLY A 49 6.82 -6.33 -2.20
N GLY A 50 6.10 -6.12 -3.32
CA GLY A 50 4.65 -6.35 -3.47
C GLY A 50 3.73 -5.70 -2.43
N TYR A 51 2.45 -6.08 -2.41
CA TYR A 51 1.56 -5.79 -1.29
C TYR A 51 1.53 -7.02 -0.39
N GLN A 52 1.87 -6.85 0.88
CA GLN A 52 1.66 -7.89 1.88
C GLN A 52 0.73 -7.35 2.96
N GLN A 53 -0.53 -7.82 2.96
CA GLN A 53 -1.46 -7.51 4.02
C GLN A 53 -0.94 -8.13 5.32
N ARG A 54 -0.70 -7.29 6.32
CA ARG A 54 -0.46 -7.75 7.68
C ARG A 54 -1.76 -7.70 8.46
N GLY A 55 -1.95 -8.65 9.36
CA GLY A 55 -3.03 -8.59 10.34
C GLY A 55 -2.95 -7.29 11.11
N VAL A 56 -4.11 -6.74 11.48
CA VAL A 56 -4.14 -5.58 12.38
C VAL A 56 -3.47 -5.99 13.69
N CYS A 57 -2.57 -5.16 14.21
CA CYS A 57 -1.93 -5.44 15.48
C CYS A 57 -3.00 -5.59 16.58
N PRO A 58 -2.82 -6.52 17.55
CA PRO A 58 -3.81 -6.79 18.60
C PRO A 58 -4.14 -5.58 19.48
N HIS A 59 -3.28 -4.55 19.51
CA HIS A 59 -3.51 -3.30 20.24
C HIS A 59 -4.68 -2.48 19.68
N VAL A 60 -5.17 -2.81 18.48
CA VAL A 60 -6.42 -2.28 17.95
C VAL A 60 -7.55 -3.17 18.46
N THR A 61 -7.84 -3.07 19.76
CA THR A 61 -9.15 -3.50 20.26
C THR A 61 -10.18 -2.69 19.49
N THR A 62 -11.04 -3.43 18.78
CA THR A 62 -12.18 -2.89 18.05
C THR A 62 -12.99 -2.05 19.02
N GLY A 63 -13.21 -0.77 18.67
CA GLY A 63 -14.13 0.09 19.40
C GLY A 63 -15.54 -0.47 19.40
#